data_AF-J2XPP8-F1
#
_entry.id   AF-J2XPP8-F1
#
_cell.length_a   1.000
_cell.length_b   1.000
_cell.length_c   1.000
_cell.angle_alpha   90.00
_cell.angle_beta   90.00
_cell.angle_gamma   90.00
#
_symmetry.space_group_name_H-M   'P 1'
#
loop_
_entity.id
_entity.type
_entity.pdbx_description
1 polymer ?
#
loop_
_entity_poly.entity_id
_entity_poly.type
_entity_poly.pdbx_seq_one_letter_code
_entity_poly.pdbx_strand_id
1 'polypeptide(L)'
;MSALRNNSNTYNLIGFCFFLVLFYASLFFSLDIKAFSDDATFLAAATSGMSPLDYLSERYHTWTGRIAIEGIMFITIAIPTLWKLAIPTCLLLCAYATWKSFFADKLHYCYGIPLCLFFLLLINHSILDTTAFYVTGFYNYLLPVSAGLFSCAVFARPSAFSTIEKNLVIPLAFIASQSEQVGFSMLGFFLVTLLWDRNTTFAYRVCLLLVALTGFATLVSAPGNYLRLASEMRYMPEFGDYSFVRKVLTGFDVFNAHYTDASNLYPKIIALLLALLTLNKQFEFKRTAFLLAIAGVFQGSLFSYLLSTANNDSFSIRYLSSGLGLEYFASYTLTILSLVSATYIIRRIFSSNASFCLAVFLLLLHTASTTLVGLSPTAYESGFRVLLAGDVISLMLICLLLKEAMHQHALIEPHKL
;
A
#
# COMPACT_ATOMS: atom_id res chain seq x y z
N MET A 1 18.65 34.80 -22.69
CA MET A 1 18.52 33.62 -21.82
C MET A 1 17.13 33.41 -21.21
N SER A 2 16.29 34.44 -21.00
CA SER A 2 14.91 34.26 -20.48
C SER A 2 13.93 33.59 -21.46
N ALA A 3 14.03 33.87 -22.76
CA ALA A 3 13.14 33.30 -23.79
C ALA A 3 13.29 31.78 -23.96
N LEU A 4 14.53 31.24 -23.91
CA LEU A 4 14.80 29.80 -23.98
C LEU A 4 14.28 29.05 -22.75
N ARG A 5 14.36 29.66 -21.56
CA ARG A 5 13.85 29.09 -20.31
C ARG A 5 12.32 29.05 -20.27
N ASN A 6 11.67 30.04 -20.89
CA ASN A 6 10.20 30.09 -20.99
C ASN A 6 9.67 28.97 -21.90
N ASN A 7 10.33 28.73 -23.04
CA ASN A 7 9.94 27.66 -23.97
C ASN A 7 10.04 26.26 -23.33
N SER A 8 11.11 25.95 -22.58
CA SER A 8 11.26 24.63 -21.94
C SER A 8 10.15 24.34 -20.92
N ASN A 9 9.74 25.32 -20.12
CA ASN A 9 8.63 25.15 -19.18
C ASN A 9 7.30 24.92 -19.90
N THR A 10 7.05 25.63 -21.01
CA THR A 10 5.86 25.42 -21.83
C THR A 10 5.82 24.01 -22.44
N TYR A 11 6.92 23.52 -23.00
CA TYR A 11 6.98 22.15 -23.54
C TYR A 11 6.77 21.09 -22.46
N ASN A 12 7.35 21.27 -21.27
CA ASN A 12 7.17 20.36 -20.14
C ASN A 12 5.72 20.33 -19.65
N LEU A 13 5.06 21.48 -19.62
CA LEU A 13 3.64 21.57 -19.27
C LEU A 13 2.77 20.89 -20.34
N ILE A 14 3.00 21.18 -21.63
CA ILE A 14 2.26 20.55 -22.74
C ILE A 14 2.45 19.03 -22.70
N GLY A 15 3.68 18.54 -22.52
CA GLY A 15 3.98 17.12 -22.43
C GLY A 15 3.29 16.47 -21.22
N PHE A 16 3.27 17.14 -20.08
CA PHE A 16 2.57 16.66 -18.89
C PHE A 16 1.04 16.63 -19.10
N CYS A 17 0.45 17.67 -19.70
CA CYS A 17 -0.96 17.67 -20.06
C CYS A 17 -1.31 16.55 -21.04
N PHE A 18 -0.48 16.32 -22.06
CA PHE A 18 -0.66 15.23 -23.01
C PHE A 18 -0.59 13.86 -22.31
N PHE A 19 0.38 13.67 -21.42
CA PHE A 19 0.47 12.49 -20.57
C PHE A 19 -0.82 12.28 -19.75
N LEU A 20 -1.34 13.33 -19.10
CA LEU A 20 -2.58 13.22 -18.33
C LEU A 20 -3.76 12.83 -19.24
N VAL A 21 -3.92 13.48 -20.38
CA VAL A 21 -5.01 13.17 -21.32
C VAL A 21 -4.94 11.70 -21.77
N LEU A 22 -3.76 11.23 -22.18
CA LEU A 22 -3.58 9.84 -22.59
C LEU A 22 -3.84 8.85 -21.45
N PHE A 23 -3.35 9.15 -20.25
CA PHE A 23 -3.55 8.30 -19.08
C PHE A 23 -5.04 8.18 -18.73
N TYR A 24 -5.75 9.31 -18.63
CA TYR A 24 -7.19 9.30 -18.38
C TYR A 24 -7.96 8.60 -19.51
N ALA A 25 -7.64 8.88 -20.77
CA ALA A 25 -8.31 8.23 -21.91
C ALA A 25 -8.12 6.71 -21.89
N SER A 26 -6.89 6.23 -21.65
CA SER A 26 -6.59 4.80 -21.62
C SER A 26 -7.44 4.04 -20.58
N LEU A 27 -7.61 4.60 -19.38
CA LEU A 27 -8.40 3.97 -18.33
C LEU A 27 -9.90 4.16 -18.56
N PHE A 28 -10.33 5.35 -18.98
CA PHE A 28 -11.74 5.64 -19.21
C PHE A 28 -12.39 4.68 -20.21
N PHE A 29 -11.67 4.35 -21.29
CA PHE A 29 -12.16 3.43 -22.32
C PHE A 29 -11.96 1.95 -21.97
N SER A 30 -11.03 1.61 -21.06
CA SER A 30 -10.75 0.20 -20.71
C SER A 30 -11.58 -0.30 -19.53
N LEU A 31 -12.01 0.59 -18.62
CA LEU A 31 -12.74 0.21 -17.42
C LEU A 31 -14.22 -0.05 -17.71
N ASP A 32 -14.73 -1.17 -17.21
CA ASP A 32 -16.14 -1.56 -17.29
C ASP A 32 -16.59 -2.35 -16.05
N ILE A 33 -17.92 -2.45 -15.85
CA ILE A 33 -18.52 -3.25 -14.79
C ILE A 33 -18.37 -4.73 -15.11
N LYS A 34 -17.90 -5.52 -14.14
CA LYS A 34 -17.81 -6.98 -14.29
C LYS A 34 -19.15 -7.64 -13.94
N ALA A 35 -19.88 -8.16 -14.93
CA ALA A 35 -21.26 -8.66 -14.78
C ALA A 35 -21.44 -9.82 -13.77
N PHE A 36 -20.41 -10.64 -13.55
CA PHE A 36 -20.44 -11.78 -12.61
C PHE A 36 -19.53 -11.51 -11.40
N SER A 37 -19.76 -10.37 -10.74
CA SER A 37 -18.95 -9.92 -9.61
C SER A 37 -19.78 -9.06 -8.65
N ASP A 38 -19.15 -8.60 -7.56
CA ASP A 38 -19.80 -7.69 -6.60
C ASP A 38 -20.24 -6.38 -7.27
N ASP A 39 -19.63 -5.98 -8.39
CA ASP A 39 -20.08 -4.78 -9.13
C ASP A 39 -21.57 -4.87 -9.48
N ALA A 40 -22.03 -6.04 -9.92
CA ALA A 40 -23.43 -6.26 -10.26
C ALA A 40 -24.34 -6.21 -9.02
N THR A 41 -23.87 -6.77 -7.90
CA THR A 41 -24.59 -6.76 -6.61
C THR A 41 -24.75 -5.34 -6.08
N PHE A 42 -23.68 -4.55 -6.07
CA PHE A 42 -23.72 -3.15 -5.61
C PHE A 42 -24.49 -2.26 -6.60
N LEU A 43 -24.41 -2.50 -7.91
CA LEU A 43 -25.21 -1.79 -8.90
C LEU A 43 -26.71 -2.08 -8.72
N ALA A 44 -27.08 -3.34 -8.50
CA ALA A 44 -28.47 -3.72 -8.23
C ALA A 44 -29.00 -3.05 -6.95
N ALA A 45 -28.19 -3.01 -5.88
CA ALA A 45 -28.54 -2.29 -4.66
C ALA A 45 -28.73 -0.79 -4.93
N ALA A 46 -27.80 -0.14 -5.62
CA ALA A 46 -27.85 1.29 -5.94
C ALA A 46 -29.05 1.68 -6.84
N THR A 47 -29.56 0.72 -7.63
CA THR A 47 -30.69 0.94 -8.55
C THR A 47 -32.02 0.40 -8.02
N SER A 48 -32.04 -0.17 -6.81
CA SER A 48 -33.23 -0.75 -6.18
C SER A 48 -34.30 0.26 -5.76
N GLY A 49 -33.96 1.56 -5.71
CA GLY A 49 -34.81 2.63 -5.17
C GLY A 49 -34.70 2.81 -3.65
N MET A 50 -33.85 2.03 -2.97
CA MET A 50 -33.53 2.22 -1.54
C MET A 50 -32.82 3.55 -1.30
N SER A 51 -33.12 4.23 -0.19
CA SER A 51 -32.42 5.46 0.16
C SER A 51 -30.98 5.15 0.63
N PRO A 52 -30.00 6.04 0.40
CA PRO A 52 -28.63 5.81 0.87
C PRO A 52 -28.53 5.60 2.39
N LEU A 53 -29.37 6.27 3.18
CA LEU A 53 -29.36 6.13 4.64
C LEU A 53 -29.89 4.77 5.08
N ASP A 54 -30.97 4.29 4.46
CA ASP A 54 -31.52 2.97 4.78
C ASP A 54 -30.54 1.86 4.41
N TYR A 55 -29.93 1.96 3.23
CA TYR A 55 -28.87 1.05 2.80
C TYR A 55 -27.72 1.01 3.80
N LEU A 56 -27.15 2.17 4.14
CA LEU A 56 -26.02 2.22 5.06
C LEU A 56 -26.35 1.77 6.47
N SER A 57 -27.56 2.07 6.97
CA SER A 57 -28.04 1.57 8.25
C SER A 57 -28.10 0.05 8.27
N GLU A 58 -28.72 -0.55 7.24
CA GLU A 58 -28.78 -2.01 7.09
C GLU A 58 -27.37 -2.62 7.07
N ARG A 59 -26.48 -2.07 6.24
CA ARG A 59 -25.11 -2.56 6.09
C ARG A 59 -24.30 -2.43 7.37
N TYR A 60 -24.43 -1.33 8.10
CA TYR A 60 -23.76 -1.11 9.39
C TYR A 60 -24.17 -2.15 10.44
N HIS A 61 -25.46 -2.46 10.50
CA HIS A 61 -25.98 -3.41 11.48
C HIS A 61 -25.79 -4.88 11.09
N THR A 62 -25.67 -5.19 9.80
CA THR A 62 -25.71 -6.59 9.31
C THR A 62 -24.42 -7.09 8.66
N TRP A 63 -23.55 -6.21 8.16
CA TRP A 63 -22.40 -6.64 7.35
C TRP A 63 -21.06 -5.95 7.64
N THR A 64 -21.00 -4.62 7.70
CA THR A 64 -19.71 -3.92 7.69
C THR A 64 -19.73 -2.55 8.32
N GLY A 65 -18.62 -2.17 8.94
CA GLY A 65 -18.39 -0.79 9.40
C GLY A 65 -17.83 0.16 8.35
N ARG A 66 -17.60 -0.28 7.11
CA ARG A 66 -17.06 0.52 6.00
C ARG A 66 -18.08 1.49 5.39
N ILE A 67 -18.88 2.14 6.21
CA ILE A 67 -20.04 2.96 5.80
C ILE A 67 -19.67 4.12 4.88
N ALA A 68 -18.50 4.74 5.05
CA ALA A 68 -18.09 5.83 4.17
C ALA A 68 -17.78 5.32 2.76
N ILE A 69 -17.05 4.20 2.68
CA ILE A 69 -16.67 3.58 1.41
C ILE A 69 -17.90 3.03 0.69
N GLU A 70 -18.75 2.28 1.42
CA GLU A 70 -19.99 1.74 0.84
C GLU A 70 -20.95 2.85 0.45
N GLY A 71 -21.02 3.95 1.21
CA GLY A 71 -21.89 5.08 0.90
C GLY A 71 -21.48 5.79 -0.39
N ILE A 72 -20.17 6.05 -0.54
CA ILE A 72 -19.64 6.59 -1.80
C ILE A 72 -19.97 5.63 -2.93
N MET A 73 -19.64 4.34 -2.80
CA MET A 73 -19.90 3.34 -3.83
C MET A 73 -21.38 3.25 -4.20
N PHE A 74 -22.29 3.17 -3.23
CA PHE A 74 -23.72 3.07 -3.46
C PHE A 74 -24.26 4.26 -4.26
N ILE A 75 -23.82 5.48 -3.94
CA ILE A 75 -24.28 6.69 -4.62
C ILE A 75 -23.68 6.80 -6.04
N THR A 76 -22.48 6.25 -6.27
CA THR A 76 -21.71 6.57 -7.48
C THR A 76 -21.51 5.40 -8.45
N ILE A 77 -21.75 4.15 -8.06
CA ILE A 77 -21.51 2.97 -8.92
C ILE A 77 -22.39 2.97 -10.17
N ALA A 78 -23.62 3.48 -10.07
CA ALA A 78 -24.56 3.61 -11.18
C ALA A 78 -24.22 4.75 -12.16
N ILE A 79 -23.15 5.52 -11.90
CA ILE A 79 -22.71 6.64 -12.73
C ILE A 79 -21.33 6.31 -13.32
N PRO A 80 -21.24 5.65 -14.50
CA PRO A 80 -19.98 5.17 -15.06
C PRO A 80 -18.88 6.23 -15.15
N THR A 81 -19.24 7.43 -15.59
CA THR A 81 -18.31 8.55 -15.73
C THR A 81 -17.58 8.87 -14.41
N LEU A 82 -18.22 8.68 -13.26
CA LEU A 82 -17.63 9.01 -11.97
C LEU A 82 -16.48 8.08 -11.62
N TRP A 83 -16.70 6.76 -11.61
CA TRP A 83 -15.61 5.82 -11.29
C TRP A 83 -14.56 5.72 -12.39
N LYS A 84 -14.94 5.90 -13.67
CA LYS A 84 -13.98 5.99 -14.78
C LYS A 84 -13.01 7.16 -14.65
N LEU A 85 -13.41 8.25 -13.98
CA LEU A 85 -12.53 9.39 -13.67
C LEU A 85 -11.87 9.24 -12.30
N ALA A 86 -12.56 8.66 -11.30
CA ALA A 86 -12.05 8.54 -9.95
C ALA A 86 -10.87 7.57 -9.84
N ILE A 87 -10.89 6.45 -10.58
CA ILE A 87 -9.79 5.46 -10.60
C ILE A 87 -8.47 6.10 -11.04
N PRO A 88 -8.35 6.70 -12.24
CA PRO A 88 -7.12 7.40 -12.64
C PRO A 88 -6.76 8.53 -11.69
N THR A 89 -7.75 9.25 -11.14
CA THR A 89 -7.52 10.31 -10.16
C THR A 89 -6.84 9.76 -8.90
N CYS A 90 -7.28 8.61 -8.36
CA CYS A 90 -6.70 8.01 -7.16
C CYS A 90 -5.29 7.47 -7.41
N LEU A 91 -5.02 6.88 -8.58
CA LEU A 91 -3.66 6.49 -8.98
C LEU A 91 -2.73 7.70 -9.06
N LEU A 92 -3.19 8.80 -9.66
CA LEU A 92 -2.44 10.05 -9.72
C LEU A 92 -2.28 10.70 -8.34
N LEU A 93 -3.27 10.58 -7.46
CA LEU A 93 -3.16 11.06 -6.08
C LEU A 93 -2.07 10.30 -5.32
N CYS A 94 -2.00 8.97 -5.47
CA CYS A 94 -0.89 8.17 -4.94
C CYS A 94 0.47 8.63 -5.47
N ALA A 95 0.57 8.81 -6.79
CA ALA A 95 1.81 9.26 -7.43
C ALA A 95 2.20 10.67 -6.98
N TYR A 96 1.24 11.58 -6.89
CA TYR A 96 1.41 12.95 -6.42
C TYR A 96 1.88 12.99 -4.97
N ALA A 97 1.20 12.28 -4.07
CA ALA A 97 1.56 12.22 -2.65
C ALA A 97 2.96 11.65 -2.43
N THR A 98 3.32 10.60 -3.17
CA THR A 98 4.67 10.00 -3.16
C THR A 98 5.71 11.00 -3.67
N TRP A 99 5.49 11.60 -4.84
CA TRP A 99 6.40 12.60 -5.40
C TRP A 99 6.59 13.78 -4.43
N LYS A 100 5.51 14.32 -3.90
CA LYS A 100 5.53 15.47 -2.99
C LYS A 100 6.30 15.17 -1.71
N SER A 101 6.17 13.94 -1.19
CA SER A 101 6.84 13.51 0.04
C SER A 101 8.35 13.31 -0.14
N PHE A 102 8.76 12.64 -1.22
CA PHE A 102 10.13 12.16 -1.38
C PHE A 102 10.98 12.96 -2.37
N PHE A 103 10.37 13.52 -3.42
CA PHE A 103 11.10 14.01 -4.60
C PHE A 103 10.81 15.46 -4.99
N ALA A 104 9.84 16.16 -4.40
CA ALA A 104 9.50 17.53 -4.80
C ALA A 104 10.66 18.55 -4.66
N ASP A 105 11.63 18.27 -3.80
CA ASP A 105 12.87 19.05 -3.65
C ASP A 105 13.92 18.76 -4.75
N LYS A 106 13.78 17.66 -5.49
CA LYS A 106 14.78 17.18 -6.46
C LYS A 106 14.27 17.07 -7.90
N LEU A 107 12.99 16.78 -8.10
CA LEU A 107 12.38 16.52 -9.39
C LEU A 107 11.17 17.42 -9.62
N HIS A 108 11.13 18.07 -10.79
CA HIS A 108 9.95 18.82 -11.23
C HIS A 108 8.74 17.88 -11.40
N TYR A 109 7.53 18.38 -11.10
CA TYR A 109 6.31 17.56 -11.07
C TYR A 109 6.02 16.87 -12.41
N CYS A 110 6.33 17.52 -13.54
CA CYS A 110 6.15 16.96 -14.89
C CYS A 110 6.88 15.62 -15.12
N TYR A 111 7.93 15.34 -14.35
CA TYR A 111 8.69 14.08 -14.45
C TYR A 111 8.53 13.23 -13.20
N GLY A 112 8.49 13.86 -12.04
CA GLY A 112 8.40 13.17 -10.77
C GLY A 112 7.07 12.45 -10.56
N ILE A 113 5.93 13.03 -10.99
CA ILE A 113 4.62 12.37 -10.88
C ILE A 113 4.55 11.16 -11.83
N PRO A 114 4.87 11.26 -13.13
CA PRO A 114 4.91 10.09 -14.01
C PRO A 114 5.87 8.99 -13.53
N LEU A 115 7.02 9.35 -12.97
CA LEU A 115 7.96 8.38 -12.39
C LEU A 115 7.35 7.64 -11.19
N CYS A 116 6.69 8.36 -10.27
CA CYS A 116 6.02 7.74 -9.14
C CYS A 116 4.84 6.88 -9.58
N LEU A 117 4.10 7.29 -10.62
CA LEU A 117 3.04 6.49 -11.22
C LEU A 117 3.61 5.22 -11.86
N PHE A 118 4.73 5.32 -12.59
CA PHE A 118 5.42 4.17 -13.15
C PHE A 118 5.77 3.15 -12.06
N PHE A 119 6.39 3.59 -10.96
CA PHE A 119 6.68 2.68 -9.84
C PHE A 119 5.42 2.08 -9.20
N LEU A 120 4.33 2.84 -9.09
CA LEU A 120 3.04 2.32 -8.61
C LEU A 120 2.49 1.24 -9.55
N LEU A 121 2.63 1.41 -10.86
CA LEU A 121 2.19 0.44 -11.87
C LEU A 121 3.10 -0.79 -11.99
N LEU A 122 4.22 -0.84 -11.26
CA LEU A 122 5.04 -2.05 -11.10
C LEU A 122 4.47 -3.01 -10.03
N ILE A 123 3.41 -2.61 -9.30
CA ILE A 123 2.65 -3.54 -8.47
C ILE A 123 2.16 -4.69 -9.35
N ASN A 124 2.14 -5.90 -8.79
CA ASN A 124 1.71 -7.11 -9.49
C ASN A 124 0.36 -6.88 -10.20
N HIS A 125 0.27 -7.27 -11.47
CA HIS A 125 -0.94 -7.15 -12.27
C HIS A 125 -2.17 -7.75 -11.58
N SER A 126 -2.06 -8.90 -10.91
CA SER A 126 -3.18 -9.53 -10.21
C SER A 126 -3.71 -8.69 -9.04
N ILE A 127 -2.84 -7.92 -8.39
CA ILE A 127 -3.25 -6.95 -7.35
C ILE A 127 -3.95 -5.77 -8.02
N LEU A 128 -3.38 -5.18 -9.07
CA LEU A 128 -3.98 -4.03 -9.76
C LEU A 128 -5.32 -4.38 -10.42
N ASP A 129 -5.46 -5.55 -11.03
CA ASP A 129 -6.73 -5.99 -11.63
C ASP A 129 -7.84 -6.11 -10.57
N THR A 130 -7.51 -6.59 -9.37
CA THR A 130 -8.49 -6.80 -8.30
C THR A 130 -8.74 -5.58 -7.42
N THR A 131 -7.90 -4.53 -7.51
CA THR A 131 -7.98 -3.36 -6.61
C THR A 131 -8.08 -2.01 -7.31
N ALA A 132 -7.62 -1.89 -8.55
CA ALA A 132 -7.65 -0.64 -9.31
C ALA A 132 -8.53 -0.77 -10.56
N PHE A 133 -8.46 -1.88 -11.27
CA PHE A 133 -9.20 -2.10 -12.53
C PHE A 133 -10.52 -2.89 -12.35
N TYR A 134 -10.85 -3.22 -11.11
CA TYR A 134 -12.14 -3.74 -10.70
C TYR A 134 -12.89 -2.67 -9.91
N VAL A 135 -14.13 -2.32 -10.28
CA VAL A 135 -14.83 -1.13 -9.77
C VAL A 135 -15.07 -1.22 -8.26
N THR A 136 -15.60 -2.34 -7.76
CA THR A 136 -15.77 -2.59 -6.32
C THR A 136 -14.41 -2.70 -5.60
N GLY A 137 -13.40 -3.23 -6.28
CA GLY A 137 -12.01 -3.24 -5.83
C GLY A 137 -11.47 -1.82 -5.61
N PHE A 138 -11.75 -0.91 -6.54
CA PHE A 138 -11.35 0.50 -6.43
C PHE A 138 -11.92 1.13 -5.15
N TYR A 139 -13.22 1.00 -4.89
CA TYR A 139 -13.83 1.60 -3.70
C TYR A 139 -13.25 1.02 -2.42
N ASN A 140 -13.08 -0.30 -2.34
CA ASN A 140 -12.64 -0.97 -1.11
C ASN A 140 -11.12 -0.89 -0.83
N TYR A 141 -10.30 -0.65 -1.86
CA TYR A 141 -8.84 -0.73 -1.76
C TYR A 141 -8.14 0.51 -2.29
N LEU A 142 -8.23 0.84 -3.59
CA LEU A 142 -7.48 1.96 -4.16
C LEU A 142 -7.92 3.32 -3.59
N LEU A 143 -9.22 3.54 -3.39
CA LEU A 143 -9.75 4.76 -2.80
C LEU A 143 -9.20 5.00 -1.37
N PRO A 144 -9.37 4.09 -0.40
CA PRO A 144 -8.82 4.30 0.93
C PRO A 144 -7.28 4.35 0.92
N VAL A 145 -6.58 3.54 0.12
CA VAL A 145 -5.12 3.56 0.04
C VAL A 145 -4.60 4.92 -0.45
N SER A 146 -5.19 5.47 -1.52
CA SER A 146 -4.80 6.79 -2.05
C SER A 146 -5.10 7.91 -1.07
N ALA A 147 -6.27 7.87 -0.42
CA ALA A 147 -6.65 8.79 0.62
C ALA A 147 -5.71 8.72 1.83
N GLY A 148 -5.32 7.51 2.26
CA GLY A 148 -4.43 7.27 3.38
C GLY A 148 -3.00 7.73 3.10
N LEU A 149 -2.46 7.43 1.92
CA LEU A 149 -1.13 7.89 1.51
C LEU A 149 -1.06 9.42 1.44
N PHE A 150 -2.05 10.07 0.84
CA PHE A 150 -2.14 11.53 0.82
C PHE A 150 -2.27 12.10 2.23
N SER A 151 -3.06 11.46 3.10
CA SER A 151 -3.21 11.84 4.51
C SER A 151 -1.90 11.76 5.28
N CYS A 152 -1.15 10.67 5.14
CA CYS A 152 0.19 10.53 5.73
C CYS A 152 1.17 11.60 5.21
N ALA A 153 1.14 11.91 3.91
CA ALA A 153 2.01 12.91 3.31
C ALA A 153 1.75 14.32 3.89
N VAL A 154 0.49 14.74 3.93
CA VAL A 154 0.08 16.04 4.50
C VAL A 154 0.36 16.07 6.01
N PHE A 155 0.07 14.98 6.73
CA PHE A 155 0.30 14.90 8.16
C PHE A 155 1.78 15.03 8.52
N ALA A 156 2.66 14.35 7.78
CA ALA A 156 4.10 14.40 7.99
C ALA A 156 4.66 15.81 7.75
N ARG A 157 4.21 16.49 6.69
CA ARG A 157 4.77 17.80 6.29
C ARG A 157 3.69 18.84 5.98
N PRO A 158 2.87 19.29 6.96
CA PRO A 158 1.71 20.14 6.68
C PRO A 158 2.06 21.45 5.98
N SER A 159 3.25 22.00 6.25
CA SER A 159 3.74 23.24 5.62
C SER A 159 4.12 23.09 4.14
N ALA A 160 4.32 21.87 3.64
CA ALA A 160 4.62 21.61 2.23
C ALA A 160 3.38 21.58 1.34
N PHE A 161 2.18 21.66 1.93
CA PHE A 161 0.90 21.57 1.25
C PHE A 161 0.10 22.87 1.39
N SER A 162 -0.65 23.20 0.34
CA SER A 162 -1.54 24.36 0.28
C SER A 162 -2.71 24.22 1.26
N THR A 163 -3.40 25.33 1.53
CA THR A 163 -4.61 25.33 2.37
C THR A 163 -5.72 24.45 1.80
N ILE A 164 -5.88 24.41 0.47
CA ILE A 164 -6.88 23.55 -0.19
C ILE A 164 -6.56 22.08 0.09
N GLU A 165 -5.31 21.67 -0.10
CA GLU A 165 -4.87 20.29 0.16
C GLU A 165 -5.05 19.88 1.63
N LYS A 166 -4.76 20.79 2.56
CA LYS A 166 -4.99 20.57 3.99
C LYS A 166 -6.48 20.43 4.33
N ASN A 167 -7.36 21.12 3.63
CA ASN A 167 -8.80 20.97 3.85
C ASN A 167 -9.33 19.68 3.21
N LEU A 168 -8.85 19.34 2.01
CA LEU A 168 -9.21 18.09 1.32
C LEU A 168 -8.81 16.85 2.10
N VAL A 169 -7.73 16.92 2.89
CA VAL A 169 -7.26 15.76 3.64
C VAL A 169 -8.20 15.34 4.77
N ILE A 170 -9.04 16.24 5.28
CA ILE A 170 -9.95 15.95 6.41
C ILE A 170 -10.95 14.83 6.03
N PRO A 171 -11.78 14.97 4.97
CA PRO A 171 -12.66 13.88 4.55
C PRO A 171 -11.89 12.64 4.07
N LEU A 172 -10.72 12.83 3.44
CA LEU A 172 -9.89 11.71 2.97
C LEU A 172 -9.33 10.88 4.12
N ALA A 173 -8.94 11.49 5.25
CA ALA A 173 -8.48 10.78 6.43
C ALA A 173 -9.62 9.92 7.02
N PHE A 174 -10.85 10.42 7.02
CA PHE A 174 -12.02 9.64 7.44
C PHE A 174 -12.24 8.44 6.50
N ILE A 175 -12.25 8.65 5.17
CA ILE A 175 -12.40 7.58 4.17
C ILE A 175 -11.29 6.53 4.29
N ALA A 176 -10.03 6.96 4.44
CA ALA A 176 -8.89 6.07 4.58
C ALA A 176 -8.99 5.18 5.85
N SER A 177 -9.49 5.75 6.95
CA SER A 177 -9.70 5.02 8.20
C SER A 177 -10.85 4.01 8.16
N GLN A 178 -11.65 4.01 7.09
CA GLN A 178 -12.74 3.07 6.84
C GLN A 178 -12.28 1.80 6.09
N SER A 179 -10.98 1.52 6.12
CA SER A 179 -10.37 0.26 5.69
C SER A 179 -9.45 -0.23 6.81
N GLU A 180 -9.53 -1.51 7.18
CA GLU A 180 -8.85 -2.06 8.36
C GLU A 180 -7.33 -1.91 8.24
N GLN A 181 -6.74 -2.28 7.11
CA GLN A 181 -5.30 -2.20 6.87
C GLN A 181 -4.81 -0.75 6.72
N VAL A 182 -5.54 0.06 5.95
CA VAL A 182 -5.14 1.45 5.69
C VAL A 182 -5.31 2.29 6.96
N GLY A 183 -6.42 2.14 7.66
CA GLY A 183 -6.70 2.81 8.92
C GLY A 183 -5.67 2.46 9.99
N PHE A 184 -5.37 1.17 10.18
CA PHE A 184 -4.32 0.72 11.09
C PHE A 184 -2.96 1.34 10.73
N SER A 185 -2.57 1.27 9.46
CA SER A 185 -1.26 1.75 9.00
C SER A 185 -1.13 3.27 9.11
N MET A 186 -2.18 4.01 8.75
CA MET A 186 -2.24 5.47 8.83
C MET A 186 -2.21 5.96 10.29
N LEU A 187 -2.99 5.34 11.18
CA LEU A 187 -2.96 5.67 12.61
C LEU A 187 -1.59 5.41 13.23
N GLY A 188 -0.98 4.26 12.91
CA GLY A 188 0.40 3.95 13.32
C GLY A 188 1.39 5.02 12.84
N PHE A 189 1.29 5.43 11.57
CA PHE A 189 2.12 6.50 11.00
C PHE A 189 1.91 7.85 11.71
N PHE A 190 0.66 8.23 11.98
CA PHE A 190 0.32 9.48 12.67
C PHE A 190 0.92 9.52 14.09
N LEU A 191 0.76 8.42 14.85
CA LEU A 191 1.29 8.31 16.20
C LEU A 191 2.81 8.43 16.22
N VAL A 192 3.51 7.68 15.37
CA VAL A 192 4.99 7.75 15.27
C VAL A 192 5.44 9.15 14.88
N THR A 193 4.77 9.79 13.93
CA THR A 193 5.10 11.16 13.48
C THR A 193 4.89 12.20 14.59
N LEU A 194 3.83 12.09 15.39
CA LEU A 194 3.58 12.99 16.52
C LEU A 194 4.60 12.84 17.64
N LEU A 195 5.06 11.61 17.88
CA LEU A 195 6.13 11.35 18.85
C LEU A 195 7.46 11.96 18.39
N TRP A 196 7.70 11.99 17.08
CA TRP A 196 8.93 12.52 16.48
C TRP A 196 8.95 14.05 16.38
N ASP A 197 7.82 14.68 16.03
CA ASP A 197 7.78 16.10 15.67
C ASP A 197 6.64 16.86 16.39
N ARG A 198 7.00 17.57 17.47
CA ARG A 198 6.10 18.39 18.30
C ARG A 198 6.02 19.85 17.84
N ASN A 199 5.89 20.06 16.53
CA ASN A 199 5.90 21.39 15.91
C ASN A 199 4.62 22.22 16.16
N THR A 200 4.69 23.50 15.78
CA THR A 200 3.61 24.50 15.74
C THR A 200 2.32 24.07 15.02
N THR A 201 2.36 23.04 14.17
CA THR A 201 1.17 22.45 13.51
C THR A 201 0.51 21.34 14.33
N PHE A 202 0.84 21.23 15.63
CA PHE A 202 0.33 20.17 16.50
C PHE A 202 -1.20 20.09 16.55
N ALA A 203 -1.89 21.23 16.71
CA ALA A 203 -3.35 21.26 16.78
C ALA A 203 -4.02 20.70 15.51
N TYR A 204 -3.50 21.08 14.33
CA TYR A 204 -3.97 20.54 13.05
C TYR A 204 -3.75 19.03 12.95
N ARG A 205 -2.56 18.54 13.34
CA ARG A 205 -2.27 17.10 13.35
C ARG A 205 -3.15 16.33 14.33
N VAL A 206 -3.40 16.88 15.53
CA VAL A 206 -4.32 16.26 16.50
C VAL A 206 -5.74 16.21 15.94
N CYS A 207 -6.21 17.27 15.27
CA CYS A 207 -7.51 17.26 14.60
C CYS A 207 -7.60 16.13 13.55
N LEU A 208 -6.60 15.97 12.68
CA LEU A 208 -6.57 14.87 11.72
C LEU A 208 -6.53 13.48 12.38
N LEU A 209 -5.78 13.35 13.47
CA LEU A 209 -5.74 12.11 14.25
C LEU A 209 -7.12 11.79 14.83
N LEU A 210 -7.84 12.76 15.39
CA LEU A 210 -9.18 12.57 15.93
C LEU A 210 -10.19 12.17 14.83
N VAL A 211 -10.08 12.76 13.64
CA VAL A 211 -10.91 12.39 12.48
C VAL A 211 -10.66 10.94 12.08
N ALA A 212 -9.38 10.55 11.93
CA ALA A 212 -9.00 9.18 11.60
C ALA A 212 -9.41 8.17 12.70
N LEU A 213 -9.28 8.55 13.98
CA LEU A 213 -9.72 7.71 15.10
C LEU A 213 -11.24 7.54 15.09
N THR A 214 -12.00 8.58 14.78
CA THR A 214 -13.47 8.51 14.70
C THR A 214 -13.91 7.59 13.56
N GLY A 215 -13.28 7.71 12.38
CA GLY A 215 -13.55 6.85 11.25
C GLY A 215 -13.11 5.40 11.49
N PHE A 216 -11.97 5.17 12.13
CA PHE A 216 -11.54 3.81 12.49
C PHE A 216 -12.43 3.21 13.59
N ALA A 217 -12.84 4.00 14.58
CA ALA A 217 -13.75 3.56 15.64
C ALA A 217 -15.11 3.16 15.09
N THR A 218 -15.67 3.94 14.16
CA THR A 218 -16.92 3.58 13.46
C THR A 218 -16.76 2.31 12.62
N LEU A 219 -15.60 2.11 11.97
CA LEU A 219 -15.29 0.88 11.26
C LEU A 219 -15.31 -0.33 12.19
N VAL A 220 -14.59 -0.31 13.31
CA VAL A 220 -14.43 -1.51 14.15
C VAL A 220 -15.63 -1.78 15.07
N SER A 221 -16.39 -0.76 15.44
CA SER A 221 -17.55 -0.88 16.34
C SER A 221 -18.83 -1.38 15.68
N ALA A 222 -18.85 -1.50 14.35
CA ALA A 222 -20.05 -1.88 13.62
C ALA A 222 -20.52 -3.30 14.00
N PRO A 223 -21.79 -3.47 14.44
CA PRO A 223 -22.36 -4.77 14.77
C PRO A 223 -22.28 -5.76 13.61
N GLY A 224 -22.43 -5.25 12.38
CA GLY A 224 -22.36 -6.05 11.17
C GLY A 224 -21.05 -6.80 10.98
N ASN A 225 -19.93 -6.29 11.50
CA ASN A 225 -18.64 -6.99 11.41
C ASN A 225 -18.69 -8.36 12.11
N TYR A 226 -19.39 -8.47 13.24
CA TYR A 226 -19.49 -9.73 13.98
C TYR A 226 -20.37 -10.75 13.25
N LEU A 227 -21.46 -10.28 12.65
CA LEU A 227 -22.35 -11.11 11.84
C LEU A 227 -21.66 -11.59 10.56
N ARG A 228 -20.95 -10.69 9.89
CA ARG A 228 -20.12 -11.01 8.73
C ARG A 228 -19.03 -12.00 9.09
N LEU A 229 -18.31 -11.80 10.20
CA LEU A 229 -17.30 -12.74 10.68
C LEU A 229 -17.87 -14.15 10.83
N ALA A 230 -19.03 -14.30 11.46
CA ALA A 230 -19.70 -15.59 11.61
C ALA A 230 -20.11 -16.20 10.26
N SER A 231 -20.56 -15.39 9.30
CA SER A 231 -20.89 -15.85 7.94
C SER A 231 -19.65 -16.28 7.15
N GLU A 232 -18.54 -15.55 7.30
CA GLU A 232 -17.28 -15.77 6.58
C GLU A 232 -16.48 -16.94 7.16
N MET A 233 -16.79 -17.42 8.38
CA MET A 233 -16.23 -18.66 8.91
C MET A 233 -16.53 -19.88 8.02
N ARG A 234 -17.50 -19.80 7.10
CA ARG A 234 -17.68 -20.81 6.05
C ARG A 234 -16.42 -21.04 5.21
N TYR A 235 -15.59 -20.01 5.00
CA TYR A 235 -14.36 -20.11 4.22
C TYR A 235 -13.20 -20.74 5.00
N MET A 236 -13.24 -20.65 6.33
CA MET A 236 -12.25 -21.27 7.22
C MET A 236 -12.91 -21.68 8.55
N PRO A 237 -13.62 -22.83 8.58
CA PRO A 237 -14.44 -23.24 9.74
C PRO A 237 -13.68 -23.32 11.06
N GLU A 238 -12.41 -23.72 11.02
CA GLU A 238 -11.52 -23.85 12.18
C GLU A 238 -11.05 -22.50 12.76
N PHE A 239 -11.36 -21.36 12.11
CA PHE A 239 -10.91 -20.04 12.57
C PHE A 239 -11.43 -19.67 13.96
N GLY A 240 -12.60 -20.20 14.34
CA GLY A 240 -13.17 -20.03 15.68
C GLY A 240 -12.27 -20.59 16.78
N ASP A 241 -11.56 -21.69 16.48
CA ASP A 241 -10.68 -22.39 17.42
C ASP A 241 -9.24 -21.85 17.42
N TYR A 242 -8.92 -20.96 16.48
CA TYR A 242 -7.56 -20.41 16.37
C TYR A 242 -7.24 -19.46 17.52
N SER A 243 -6.12 -19.73 18.19
CA SER A 243 -5.52 -18.77 19.12
C SER A 243 -5.09 -17.49 18.38
N PHE A 244 -4.93 -16.40 19.11
CA PHE A 244 -4.42 -15.14 18.54
C PHE A 244 -3.08 -15.34 17.81
N VAL A 245 -2.17 -16.13 18.38
CA VAL A 245 -0.87 -16.45 17.75
C VAL A 245 -1.07 -17.16 16.42
N ARG A 246 -2.00 -18.13 16.34
CA ARG A 246 -2.29 -18.84 15.08
C ARG A 246 -2.83 -17.89 14.02
N LYS A 247 -3.70 -16.94 14.40
CA LYS A 247 -4.23 -15.91 13.49
C LYS A 247 -3.13 -15.00 12.95
N VAL A 248 -2.20 -14.57 13.81
CA VAL A 248 -1.01 -13.80 13.39
C VAL A 248 -0.13 -14.62 12.43
N LEU A 249 0.09 -15.92 12.71
CA LEU A 249 0.85 -16.79 11.82
C LEU A 249 0.17 -16.96 10.45
N THR A 250 -1.16 -17.09 10.41
CA THR A 250 -1.93 -17.09 9.15
C THR A 250 -1.72 -15.82 8.35
N GLY A 251 -1.68 -14.66 9.00
CA GLY A 251 -1.38 -13.40 8.33
C GLY A 251 0.05 -13.31 7.83
N PHE A 252 1.01 -13.79 8.63
CA PHE A 252 2.40 -13.86 8.22
C PHE A 252 2.61 -14.84 7.07
N ASP A 253 1.79 -15.88 6.94
CA ASP A 253 1.75 -16.77 5.77
C ASP A 253 1.44 -16.02 4.49
N VAL A 254 0.40 -15.18 4.51
CA VAL A 254 0.03 -14.32 3.38
C VAL A 254 1.18 -13.37 3.03
N PHE A 255 1.83 -12.78 4.05
CA PHE A 255 3.01 -11.94 3.83
C PHE A 255 4.18 -12.73 3.22
N ASN A 256 4.50 -13.92 3.75
CA ASN A 256 5.59 -14.76 3.28
C ASN A 256 5.39 -15.22 1.83
N ALA A 257 4.17 -15.66 1.50
CA ALA A 257 3.78 -16.03 0.15
C ALA A 257 3.97 -14.86 -0.83
N HIS A 258 3.49 -13.66 -0.46
CA HIS A 258 3.66 -12.46 -1.29
C HIS A 258 5.11 -11.97 -1.37
N TYR A 259 5.88 -12.07 -0.29
CA TYR A 259 7.27 -11.63 -0.22
C TYR A 259 8.19 -12.45 -1.13
N THR A 260 7.91 -13.76 -1.24
CA THR A 260 8.69 -14.72 -2.02
C THR A 260 8.17 -14.92 -3.44
N ASP A 261 7.02 -14.32 -3.78
CA ASP A 261 6.41 -14.43 -5.10
C ASP A 261 7.34 -13.89 -6.20
N ALA A 262 7.57 -14.71 -7.23
CA ALA A 262 8.36 -14.37 -8.40
C ALA A 262 7.81 -13.12 -9.13
N SER A 263 6.48 -12.94 -9.13
CA SER A 263 5.81 -11.82 -9.77
C SER A 263 5.78 -10.54 -8.93
N ASN A 264 6.08 -10.61 -7.63
CA ASN A 264 6.22 -9.42 -6.77
C ASN A 264 7.61 -8.77 -6.95
N LEU A 265 7.67 -7.63 -7.63
CA LEU A 265 8.93 -6.95 -7.92
C LEU A 265 9.49 -6.15 -6.72
N TYR A 266 8.67 -5.79 -5.75
CA TYR A 266 9.05 -4.81 -4.73
C TYR A 266 10.16 -5.29 -3.77
N PRO A 267 10.10 -6.50 -3.19
CA PRO A 267 11.21 -7.06 -2.42
C PRO A 267 12.52 -7.12 -3.22
N LYS A 268 12.44 -7.41 -4.53
CA LYS A 268 13.58 -7.50 -5.44
C LYS A 268 14.20 -6.13 -5.70
N ILE A 269 13.38 -5.11 -5.95
CA ILE A 269 13.83 -3.72 -6.11
C ILE A 269 14.47 -3.22 -4.81
N ILE A 270 13.87 -3.49 -3.65
CA ILE A 270 14.46 -3.13 -2.35
C ILE A 270 15.84 -3.80 -2.20
N ALA A 271 15.96 -5.12 -2.40
CA ALA A 271 17.22 -5.83 -2.31
C ALA A 271 18.30 -5.27 -3.26
N LEU A 272 17.91 -4.94 -4.51
CA LEU A 272 18.79 -4.30 -5.48
C LEU A 272 19.27 -2.92 -4.99
N LEU A 273 18.37 -2.07 -4.50
CA LEU A 273 18.73 -0.75 -3.98
C LEU A 273 19.63 -0.84 -2.75
N LEU A 274 19.39 -1.79 -1.84
CA LEU A 274 20.27 -2.05 -0.71
C LEU A 274 21.69 -2.45 -1.17
N ALA A 275 21.81 -3.26 -2.21
CA ALA A 275 23.09 -3.64 -2.79
C ALA A 275 23.79 -2.43 -3.42
N LEU A 276 23.10 -1.66 -4.27
CA LEU A 276 23.62 -0.47 -4.94
C LEU A 276 24.13 0.58 -3.96
N LEU A 277 23.34 0.89 -2.92
CA LEU A 277 23.66 1.89 -1.88
C LEU A 277 24.83 1.50 -0.96
N THR A 278 25.32 0.27 -1.07
CA THR A 278 26.42 -0.22 -0.25
C THR A 278 27.60 -0.74 -1.05
N LEU A 279 27.61 -0.64 -2.39
CA LEU A 279 28.70 -1.14 -3.24
C LEU A 279 30.07 -0.69 -2.72
N ASN A 280 30.21 0.61 -2.45
CA ASN A 280 31.47 1.22 -2.01
C ASN A 280 31.65 1.25 -0.48
N LYS A 281 30.71 0.69 0.29
CA LYS A 281 30.76 0.65 1.75
C LYS A 281 31.31 -0.69 2.24
N GLN A 282 32.24 -0.66 3.19
CA GLN A 282 32.68 -1.85 3.92
C GLN A 282 32.11 -1.84 5.33
N PHE A 283 31.55 -2.97 5.76
CA PHE A 283 31.06 -3.17 7.11
C PHE A 283 31.02 -4.66 7.45
N GLU A 284 31.03 -4.96 8.75
CA GLU A 284 31.01 -6.33 9.28
C GLU A 284 29.82 -7.12 8.74
N PHE A 285 30.00 -8.42 8.50
CA PHE A 285 28.96 -9.32 8.02
C PHE A 285 28.25 -8.89 6.72
N LYS A 286 28.78 -7.92 5.95
CA LYS A 286 28.18 -7.44 4.70
C LYS A 286 27.78 -8.59 3.77
N ARG A 287 28.71 -9.52 3.50
CA ARG A 287 28.47 -10.68 2.63
C ARG A 287 27.33 -11.55 3.15
N THR A 288 27.37 -11.90 4.43
CA THR A 288 26.33 -12.72 5.07
C THR A 288 24.96 -12.05 5.03
N ALA A 289 24.88 -10.77 5.38
CA ALA A 289 23.62 -10.03 5.33
C ALA A 289 23.05 -9.96 3.91
N PHE A 290 23.90 -9.74 2.89
CA PHE A 290 23.44 -9.76 1.50
C PHE A 290 22.98 -11.13 1.04
N LEU A 291 23.72 -12.19 1.38
CA LEU A 291 23.34 -13.56 1.04
C LEU A 291 21.99 -13.92 1.65
N LEU A 292 21.75 -13.59 2.93
CA LEU A 292 20.48 -13.85 3.60
C LEU A 292 19.34 -13.01 3.03
N ALA A 293 19.57 -11.73 2.72
CA ALA A 293 18.58 -10.87 2.09
C ALA A 293 18.17 -11.39 0.69
N ILE A 294 19.14 -11.77 -0.14
CA ILE A 294 18.88 -12.31 -1.49
C ILE A 294 18.23 -13.69 -1.38
N ALA A 295 18.73 -14.57 -0.52
CA ALA A 295 18.16 -15.90 -0.33
C ALA A 295 16.68 -15.83 0.07
N GLY A 296 16.31 -14.99 1.04
CA GLY A 296 14.91 -14.88 1.45
C GLY A 296 13.99 -14.22 0.43
N VAL A 297 14.50 -13.36 -0.47
CA VAL A 297 13.69 -12.78 -1.56
C VAL A 297 13.48 -13.76 -2.71
N PHE A 298 14.50 -14.52 -3.08
CA PHE A 298 14.47 -15.41 -4.25
C PHE A 298 14.16 -16.87 -3.93
N GLN A 299 13.96 -17.21 -2.66
CA GLN A 299 13.68 -18.59 -2.23
C GLN A 299 12.45 -19.20 -2.89
N GLY A 300 11.38 -18.43 -3.15
CA GLY A 300 10.17 -18.97 -3.77
C GLY A 300 10.47 -19.56 -5.15
N SER A 301 11.13 -18.77 -6.00
CA SER A 301 11.60 -19.22 -7.32
C SER A 301 12.60 -20.37 -7.24
N LEU A 302 13.53 -20.32 -6.27
CA LEU A 302 14.52 -21.37 -6.06
C LEU A 302 13.88 -22.70 -5.65
N PHE A 303 12.98 -22.67 -4.68
CA PHE A 303 12.29 -23.85 -4.17
C PHE A 303 11.35 -24.44 -5.22
N SER A 304 10.57 -23.63 -5.93
CA SER A 304 9.75 -24.13 -7.05
C SER A 304 10.58 -24.83 -8.12
N TYR A 305 11.77 -24.31 -8.44
CA TYR A 305 12.68 -24.94 -9.39
C TYR A 305 13.28 -26.26 -8.85
N LEU A 306 13.77 -26.26 -7.60
CA LEU A 306 14.46 -27.42 -7.02
C LEU A 306 13.53 -28.56 -6.63
N LEU A 307 12.32 -28.25 -6.16
CA LEU A 307 11.39 -29.22 -5.59
C LEU A 307 10.31 -29.65 -6.59
N SER A 308 10.36 -29.14 -7.82
CA SER A 308 9.32 -29.35 -8.85
C SER A 308 7.90 -29.02 -8.34
N THR A 309 7.79 -28.17 -7.33
CA THR A 309 6.51 -27.73 -6.79
C THR A 309 5.93 -26.70 -7.74
N ALA A 310 4.78 -27.04 -8.33
CA ALA A 310 4.19 -26.27 -9.41
C ALA A 310 3.75 -24.86 -8.98
N ASN A 311 3.54 -24.59 -7.68
CA ASN A 311 3.01 -23.32 -7.18
C ASN A 311 3.59 -22.93 -5.80
N ASN A 312 3.66 -21.62 -5.52
CA ASN A 312 4.05 -21.05 -4.22
C ASN A 312 3.11 -21.48 -3.06
N ASP A 313 1.90 -21.94 -3.38
CA ASP A 313 0.94 -22.47 -2.41
C ASP A 313 1.50 -23.65 -1.61
N SER A 314 2.50 -24.35 -2.15
CA SER A 314 3.21 -25.46 -1.47
C SER A 314 3.93 -25.04 -0.18
N PHE A 315 4.13 -23.73 0.05
CA PHE A 315 4.82 -23.20 1.24
C PHE A 315 3.88 -22.54 2.25
N SER A 316 2.57 -22.80 2.14
CA SER A 316 1.56 -22.26 3.05
C SER A 316 1.32 -23.13 4.29
N ILE A 317 1.02 -22.49 5.43
CA ILE A 317 0.51 -23.15 6.65
C ILE A 317 -0.67 -24.08 6.35
N ARG A 318 -1.47 -23.76 5.32
CA ARG A 318 -2.66 -24.52 4.93
C ARG A 318 -2.36 -25.98 4.61
N TYR A 319 -1.13 -26.29 4.18
CA TYR A 319 -0.72 -27.64 3.78
C TYR A 319 0.14 -28.34 4.84
N LEU A 320 0.20 -27.84 6.08
CA LEU A 320 1.02 -28.44 7.14
C LEU A 320 0.69 -29.93 7.40
N SER A 321 -0.55 -30.34 7.15
CA SER A 321 -1.01 -31.73 7.29
C SER A 321 -0.59 -32.67 6.14
N SER A 322 0.01 -32.16 5.06
CA SER A 322 0.41 -32.97 3.90
C SER A 322 1.85 -33.52 3.96
N GLY A 323 2.54 -33.37 5.09
CA GLY A 323 3.87 -33.96 5.31
C GLY A 323 5.07 -33.12 4.83
N LEU A 324 4.84 -31.92 4.28
CA LEU A 324 5.87 -31.00 3.74
C LEU A 324 6.41 -30.00 4.79
N GLY A 325 6.66 -30.46 6.02
CA GLY A 325 6.90 -29.57 7.15
C GLY A 325 8.19 -28.73 7.08
N LEU A 326 9.29 -29.29 6.55
CA LEU A 326 10.61 -28.63 6.60
C LEU A 326 10.75 -27.44 5.65
N GLU A 327 10.19 -27.52 4.44
CA GLU A 327 10.26 -26.47 3.43
C GLU A 327 9.51 -25.21 3.89
N TYR A 328 8.37 -25.41 4.53
CA TYR A 328 7.61 -24.37 5.21
C TYR A 328 8.46 -23.64 6.27
N PHE A 329 9.06 -24.37 7.22
CA PHE A 329 9.89 -23.74 8.26
C PHE A 329 11.12 -23.04 7.68
N ALA A 330 11.73 -23.63 6.65
CA ALA A 330 12.84 -23.01 5.93
C ALA A 330 12.40 -21.69 5.28
N SER A 331 11.24 -21.67 4.62
CA SER A 331 10.72 -20.49 3.93
C SER A 331 10.55 -19.30 4.88
N TYR A 332 9.89 -19.56 6.01
CA TYR A 332 9.63 -18.57 7.05
C TYR A 332 10.92 -18.07 7.69
N THR A 333 11.83 -18.99 8.00
CA THR A 333 13.12 -18.66 8.60
C THR A 333 13.92 -17.75 7.68
N LEU A 334 13.99 -18.08 6.38
CA LEU A 334 14.68 -17.26 5.39
C LEU A 334 14.03 -15.89 5.20
N THR A 335 12.70 -15.79 5.24
CA THR A 335 12.01 -14.50 5.19
C THR A 335 12.34 -13.63 6.41
N ILE A 336 12.30 -14.19 7.62
CA ILE A 336 12.66 -13.47 8.84
C ILE A 336 14.14 -13.03 8.80
N LEU A 337 15.05 -13.94 8.43
CA LEU A 337 16.47 -13.63 8.29
C LEU A 337 16.73 -12.56 7.22
N SER A 338 15.97 -12.57 6.14
CA SER A 338 16.02 -11.53 5.11
C SER A 338 15.59 -10.17 5.66
N LEU A 339 14.48 -10.08 6.39
CA LEU A 339 14.01 -8.83 7.01
C LEU A 339 15.01 -8.27 8.04
N VAL A 340 15.58 -9.14 8.88
CA VAL A 340 16.63 -8.77 9.85
C VAL A 340 17.87 -8.27 9.12
N SER A 341 18.29 -8.96 8.05
CA SER A 341 19.44 -8.57 7.23
C SER A 341 19.21 -7.24 6.51
N ALA A 342 18.01 -7.03 5.96
CA ALA A 342 17.63 -5.76 5.34
C ALA A 342 17.69 -4.62 6.37
N THR A 343 17.16 -4.82 7.58
CA THR A 343 17.23 -3.84 8.68
C THR A 343 18.69 -3.50 9.03
N TYR A 344 19.54 -4.53 9.14
CA TYR A 344 20.98 -4.35 9.39
C TYR A 344 21.66 -3.54 8.28
N ILE A 345 21.37 -3.82 7.00
CA ILE A 345 21.93 -3.10 5.86
C ILE A 345 21.42 -1.65 5.82
N ILE A 346 20.12 -1.42 6.04
CA ILE A 346 19.50 -0.07 6.09
C ILE A 346 20.20 0.80 7.13
N ARG A 347 20.59 0.25 8.29
CA ARG A 347 21.36 0.98 9.31
C ARG A 347 22.70 1.50 8.80
N ARG A 348 23.35 0.79 7.88
CA ARG A 348 24.63 1.15 7.27
C ARG A 348 24.49 2.08 6.06
N ILE A 349 23.27 2.20 5.51
CA ILE A 349 22.96 3.10 4.41
C ILE A 349 22.78 4.52 4.94
N PHE A 350 21.88 4.72 5.90
CA PHE A 350 21.48 6.04 6.37
C PHE A 350 22.39 6.57 7.48
N SER A 351 22.90 7.79 7.27
CA SER A 351 23.63 8.54 8.31
C SER A 351 22.67 9.14 9.35
N SER A 352 21.48 9.57 8.92
CA SER A 352 20.47 10.14 9.80
C SER A 352 19.66 9.04 10.50
N ASN A 353 19.59 9.10 11.84
CA ASN A 353 18.74 8.22 12.63
C ASN A 353 17.25 8.36 12.24
N ALA A 354 16.81 9.55 11.81
CA ALA A 354 15.43 9.76 11.37
C ALA A 354 15.08 8.95 10.12
N SER A 355 15.92 9.02 9.09
CA SER A 355 15.72 8.28 7.84
C SER A 355 15.85 6.77 8.06
N PHE A 356 16.77 6.35 8.93
CA PHE A 356 16.89 4.95 9.36
C PHE A 356 15.59 4.46 10.03
N CYS A 357 15.11 5.17 11.05
CA CYS A 357 13.90 4.81 11.77
C CYS A 357 12.67 4.78 10.85
N LEU A 358 12.54 5.75 9.94
CA LEU A 358 11.46 5.76 8.96
C LEU A 358 11.54 4.56 8.01
N ALA A 359 12.73 4.22 7.51
CA ALA A 359 12.91 3.07 6.62
C ALA A 359 12.56 1.74 7.30
N VAL A 360 13.02 1.54 8.54
CA VAL A 360 12.68 0.35 9.34
C VAL A 360 11.20 0.33 9.69
N PHE A 361 10.63 1.48 10.05
CA PHE A 361 9.19 1.60 10.31
C PHE A 361 8.36 1.19 9.09
N LEU A 362 8.70 1.68 7.88
CA LEU A 362 7.99 1.29 6.65
C LEU A 362 8.13 -0.21 6.36
N LEU A 363 9.32 -0.79 6.57
CA LEU A 363 9.53 -2.24 6.39
C LEU A 363 8.63 -3.04 7.35
N LEU A 364 8.63 -2.70 8.63
CA LEU A 364 7.80 -3.37 9.64
C LEU A 364 6.31 -3.11 9.44
N LEU A 365 5.93 -1.90 8.99
CA LEU A 365 4.54 -1.53 8.76
C LEU A 365 3.95 -2.31 7.58
N HIS A 366 4.72 -2.54 6.50
CA HIS A 366 4.31 -3.44 5.43
C HIS A 366 4.02 -4.84 5.99
N THR A 367 4.99 -5.43 6.69
CA THR A 367 4.80 -6.77 7.29
C THR A 367 3.59 -6.82 8.21
N ALA A 368 3.41 -5.83 9.09
CA ALA A 368 2.29 -5.76 10.02
C ALA A 368 0.94 -5.56 9.30
N SER A 369 0.88 -4.69 8.29
CA SER A 369 -0.35 -4.43 7.52
C SER A 369 -0.83 -5.68 6.79
N THR A 370 0.08 -6.43 6.17
CA THR A 370 -0.27 -7.70 5.50
C THR A 370 -0.62 -8.77 6.53
N THR A 371 0.10 -8.85 7.65
CA THR A 371 -0.19 -9.80 8.74
C THR A 371 -1.56 -9.57 9.38
N LEU A 372 -2.06 -8.34 9.39
CA LEU A 372 -3.39 -8.01 9.91
C LEU A 372 -4.52 -8.82 9.22
N VAL A 373 -4.31 -9.24 7.97
CA VAL A 373 -5.27 -10.07 7.20
C VAL A 373 -5.58 -11.39 7.92
N GLY A 374 -4.61 -11.95 8.63
CA GLY A 374 -4.77 -13.20 9.37
C GLY A 374 -5.75 -13.12 10.55
N LEU A 375 -6.18 -11.91 10.94
CA LEU A 375 -7.22 -11.69 11.94
C LEU A 375 -8.64 -11.86 11.38
N SER A 376 -8.77 -12.30 10.12
CA SER A 376 -10.04 -12.58 9.45
C SER A 376 -10.07 -14.02 8.90
N PRO A 377 -11.23 -14.72 8.90
CA PRO A 377 -11.38 -16.03 8.27
C PRO A 377 -11.28 -15.98 6.74
N THR A 378 -11.25 -14.78 6.15
CA THR A 378 -11.10 -14.56 4.71
C THR A 378 -9.66 -14.34 4.27
N ALA A 379 -8.68 -14.68 5.11
CA ALA A 379 -7.27 -14.39 4.82
C ALA A 379 -6.79 -14.93 3.45
N TYR A 380 -7.26 -16.13 3.07
CA TYR A 380 -6.94 -16.74 1.77
C TYR A 380 -7.99 -16.43 0.70
N GLU A 381 -9.27 -16.37 1.07
CA GLU A 381 -10.37 -16.08 0.13
C GLU A 381 -10.30 -14.65 -0.43
N SER A 382 -9.68 -13.75 0.34
CA SER A 382 -9.49 -12.39 -0.12
C SER A 382 -8.47 -12.27 -1.25
N GLY A 383 -7.66 -13.30 -1.52
CA GLY A 383 -6.73 -13.31 -2.66
C GLY A 383 -5.81 -12.09 -2.72
N PHE A 384 -5.49 -11.61 -3.93
CA PHE A 384 -4.50 -10.55 -4.15
C PHE A 384 -4.91 -9.16 -3.64
N ARG A 385 -6.21 -8.87 -3.50
CA ARG A 385 -6.69 -7.50 -3.20
C ARG A 385 -6.21 -6.94 -1.86
N VAL A 386 -5.96 -7.81 -0.88
CA VAL A 386 -5.49 -7.42 0.47
C VAL A 386 -4.01 -7.02 0.52
N LEU A 387 -3.29 -7.10 -0.60
CA LEU A 387 -1.85 -6.84 -0.64
C LEU A 387 -1.53 -5.39 -1.05
N LEU A 388 -2.49 -4.66 -1.63
CA LEU A 388 -2.26 -3.31 -2.16
C LEU A 388 -1.71 -2.33 -1.11
N ALA A 389 -2.25 -2.33 0.12
CA ALA A 389 -1.80 -1.41 1.16
C ALA A 389 -0.33 -1.67 1.53
N GLY A 390 0.04 -2.94 1.69
CA GLY A 390 1.42 -3.37 1.95
C GLY A 390 2.39 -2.99 0.84
N ASP A 391 1.98 -3.15 -0.42
CA ASP A 391 2.78 -2.78 -1.57
C ASP A 391 2.97 -1.26 -1.67
N VAL A 392 1.95 -0.45 -1.42
CA VAL A 392 2.11 1.01 -1.38
C VAL A 392 3.06 1.45 -0.26
N ILE A 393 3.06 0.78 0.90
CA ILE A 393 4.06 1.02 1.95
C ILE A 393 5.47 0.64 1.49
N SER A 394 5.62 -0.48 0.77
CA SER A 394 6.91 -0.87 0.16
C SER A 394 7.39 0.13 -0.89
N LEU A 395 6.47 0.68 -1.69
CA LEU A 395 6.77 1.75 -2.64
C LEU A 395 7.35 2.97 -1.92
N MET A 396 6.78 3.37 -0.77
CA MET A 396 7.34 4.45 0.04
C MET A 396 8.78 4.15 0.48
N LEU A 397 9.08 2.91 0.88
CA LEU A 397 10.45 2.49 1.22
C LEU A 397 11.40 2.54 0.02
N ILE A 398 10.95 2.07 -1.16
CA ILE A 398 11.69 2.17 -2.42
C ILE A 398 12.01 3.64 -2.72
N CYS A 399 11.03 4.54 -2.63
CA CYS A 399 11.23 5.96 -2.88
C CYS A 399 12.18 6.61 -1.88
N LEU A 400 12.14 6.21 -0.60
CA LEU A 400 13.07 6.69 0.42
C LEU A 400 14.52 6.25 0.11
N LEU A 401 14.73 5.00 -0.30
CA LEU A 401 16.04 4.48 -0.70
C LEU A 401 16.55 5.17 -1.98
N LEU A 402 15.69 5.40 -2.97
CA LEU A 402 16.04 6.15 -4.18
C LEU A 402 16.42 7.60 -3.86
N LYS A 403 15.70 8.26 -2.96
CA LYS A 403 16.03 9.61 -2.51
C LYS A 403 17.44 9.67 -1.91
N GLU A 404 17.82 8.67 -1.13
CA GLU A 404 19.14 8.51 -0.55
C GLU A 404 20.21 8.27 -1.62
N ALA A 405 19.91 7.43 -2.62
CA ALA A 405 20.83 7.19 -3.75
C ALA A 405 21.14 8.50 -4.50
N MET A 406 20.10 9.30 -4.77
CA MET A 406 20.27 10.62 -5.39
C MET A 406 21.08 11.59 -4.51
N HIS A 407 20.96 11.48 -3.18
CA HIS A 407 21.73 12.32 -2.25
C HIS A 407 23.21 11.93 -2.26
N GLN A 408 23.52 10.63 -2.18
CA GLN A 408 24.90 10.14 -2.21
C GLN A 408 25.59 10.48 -3.54
N HIS A 409 24.89 10.39 -4.67
CA HIS A 409 25.45 10.79 -5.97
C HIS A 409 25.77 12.28 -6.03
N ALA A 410 24.89 13.15 -5.51
CA ALA A 410 25.13 14.59 -5.48
C ALA A 410 26.36 14.98 -4.63
N LEU A 411 26.68 14.20 -3.59
CA LEU A 411 27.90 14.40 -2.79
C LEU A 411 29.19 13.96 -3.51
N ILE A 412 29.11 13.06 -4.49
CA ILE A 412 30.26 12.52 -5.23
C ILE A 412 30.62 13.39 -6.45
N GLU A 413 29.65 14.06 -7.08
CA GLU A 413 29.87 14.96 -8.23
C GLU A 413 29.63 16.47 -7.94
N PRO A 414 30.31 17.12 -6.98
CA PRO A 414 30.13 18.55 -6.75
C PRO A 414 30.78 19.46 -7.82
N HIS A 415 31.53 18.92 -8.80
CA HIS A 415 32.39 19.69 -9.72
C HIS A 415 31.98 19.68 -11.21
N LYS A 416 30.71 19.39 -11.53
CA LYS A 416 30.20 19.44 -12.92
C LYS A 416 29.00 20.39 -13.14
N LEU A 417 28.81 21.39 -12.27
CA LEU A 417 27.84 22.47 -12.46
C LEU A 417 28.53 23.80 -12.70
#